data_AF-A0A2N8HFP0-F1
#
_entry.id   AF-A0A2N8HFP0-F1
#
_cell.length_a   1.000
_cell.length_b   1.000
_cell.length_c   1.000
_cell.angle_alpha   90.00
_cell.angle_beta   90.00
_cell.angle_gamma   90.00
#
_symmetry.space_group_name_H-M   'P 1'
#
loop_
_entity.id
_entity.type
_entity.pdbx_description
1 polymer ?
#
loop_
_entity_poly.entity_id
_entity_poly.type
_entity_poly.pdbx_seq_one_letter_code
_entity_poly.pdbx_strand_id
1 'polypeptide(L)'
;MPVEQVLPAMPSAPEKSRDEEEESLPADQPYRLRYPLAGLARLSILACVVLLPCMLWSSWIVFSNNTASYEEIQAAIQQNLAQLPSSAAPMVFLFSILFIPSLLIQLIWLYRACANVHGFHIQGLRFTPFLSVILSCMPVVGMVLNALILQELYRASKNPAEWMLQTPSRSLRLYLLVTTALTLCALFPFGAEHYLAAFLVIGSLMTAATVLWLVCVLQISRKQQELVSENTDTQP
;
A
#
# COMPACT_ATOMS: atom_id res chain seq x y z
N MET A 1 -6.08 -75.89 -27.43
CA MET A 1 -6.51 -74.48 -27.20
C MET A 1 -5.93 -74.04 -25.86
N PRO A 2 -5.56 -72.76 -25.64
CA PRO A 2 -5.20 -71.65 -26.54
C PRO A 2 -3.79 -71.05 -26.20
N VAL A 3 -3.01 -70.59 -27.20
CA VAL A 3 -2.80 -69.20 -27.70
C VAL A 3 -1.64 -68.46 -27.02
N GLU A 4 -0.64 -68.15 -27.87
CA GLU A 4 0.51 -67.27 -27.67
C GLU A 4 0.12 -65.87 -27.17
N GLN A 5 1.01 -65.25 -26.37
CA GLN A 5 1.47 -63.90 -26.67
C GLN A 5 2.76 -63.60 -25.90
N VAL A 6 3.89 -63.85 -26.59
CA VAL A 6 5.16 -63.21 -26.30
C VAL A 6 5.01 -61.74 -26.70
N LEU A 7 5.09 -60.82 -25.75
CA LEU A 7 5.27 -59.40 -26.01
C LEU A 7 6.69 -58.99 -25.61
N PRO A 8 7.44 -58.31 -26.50
CA PRO A 8 8.85 -57.97 -26.29
C PRO A 8 9.01 -56.86 -25.24
N ALA A 9 10.17 -56.87 -24.58
CA ALA A 9 10.61 -55.80 -23.71
C ALA A 9 10.54 -54.44 -24.43
N MET A 10 9.83 -53.48 -23.84
CA MET A 10 9.80 -52.10 -24.31
C MET A 10 11.22 -51.52 -24.26
N PRO A 11 11.71 -50.88 -25.34
CA PRO A 11 12.95 -50.13 -25.30
C PRO A 11 12.82 -49.02 -24.25
N SER A 12 13.87 -48.83 -23.44
CA SER A 12 14.01 -47.66 -22.59
C SER A 12 13.72 -46.40 -23.41
N ALA A 13 12.73 -45.63 -22.97
CA ALA A 13 12.42 -44.34 -23.55
C ALA A 13 13.72 -43.51 -23.60
N PRO A 14 13.95 -42.76 -24.70
CA PRO A 14 15.14 -41.95 -24.82
C PRO A 14 15.12 -40.91 -23.70
N GLU A 15 16.18 -40.93 -22.89
CA GLU A 15 16.53 -39.94 -21.88
C GLU A 15 16.93 -38.64 -22.58
N LYS A 16 15.95 -38.03 -23.27
CA LYS A 16 16.14 -36.82 -24.07
C LYS A 16 14.85 -36.00 -24.07
N SER A 17 14.43 -35.60 -22.88
CA SER A 17 13.41 -34.56 -22.68
C SER A 17 13.41 -34.06 -21.23
N ARG A 18 14.59 -34.02 -20.59
CA ARG A 18 14.76 -33.40 -19.27
C ARG A 18 15.77 -32.26 -19.28
N ASP A 19 16.68 -32.27 -20.25
CA ASP A 19 17.69 -31.22 -20.41
C ASP A 19 17.25 -30.10 -21.37
N GLU A 20 16.15 -30.27 -22.12
CA GLU A 20 15.65 -29.25 -23.08
C GLU A 20 14.55 -28.34 -22.50
N GLU A 21 14.05 -28.61 -21.28
CA GLU A 21 13.13 -27.70 -20.56
C GLU A 21 13.85 -26.73 -19.62
N GLU A 22 15.14 -26.94 -19.34
CA GLU A 22 15.97 -26.02 -18.55
C GLU A 22 16.60 -24.90 -19.40
N GLU A 23 16.48 -24.96 -20.73
CA GLU A 23 17.03 -23.99 -21.68
C GLU A 23 15.97 -23.01 -22.22
N SER A 24 15.27 -22.28 -21.33
CA SER A 24 14.61 -21.01 -21.72
C SER A 24 14.22 -20.11 -20.55
N LEU A 25 14.97 -20.10 -19.44
CA LEU A 25 14.94 -18.91 -18.58
C LEU A 25 15.61 -17.79 -19.40
N PRO A 26 14.87 -16.74 -19.83
CA PRO A 26 15.50 -15.69 -20.60
C PRO A 26 16.58 -15.07 -19.73
N ALA A 27 17.82 -15.12 -20.23
CA ALA A 27 18.96 -14.43 -19.67
C ALA A 27 18.56 -13.00 -19.27
N ASP A 28 18.87 -12.66 -18.01
CA ASP A 28 18.72 -11.36 -17.33
C ASP A 28 18.12 -10.24 -18.20
N GLN A 29 16.79 -10.25 -18.36
CA GLN A 29 16.12 -9.10 -18.95
C GLN A 29 16.33 -7.89 -18.03
N PRO A 30 16.79 -6.75 -18.56
CA PRO A 30 17.03 -5.57 -17.74
C PRO A 30 15.72 -5.12 -17.08
N TYR A 31 15.79 -4.86 -15.78
CA TYR A 31 14.66 -4.31 -15.03
C TYR A 31 14.30 -2.97 -15.64
N ARG A 32 13.05 -2.85 -16.11
CA ARG A 32 12.54 -1.60 -16.67
C ARG A 32 11.27 -1.19 -15.97
N LEU A 33 11.20 0.08 -15.56
CA LEU A 33 9.97 0.67 -15.07
C LEU A 33 8.97 0.76 -16.22
N ARG A 34 7.87 0.03 -16.12
CA ARG A 34 6.73 0.17 -17.06
C ARG A 34 6.04 1.52 -16.89
N TYR A 35 6.01 2.04 -15.66
CA TYR A 35 5.37 3.30 -15.31
C TYR A 35 6.29 4.17 -14.44
N PRO A 36 6.39 5.48 -14.72
CA PRO A 36 7.14 6.40 -13.87
C PRO A 36 6.40 6.63 -12.55
N LEU A 37 7.14 6.53 -11.44
CA LEU A 37 6.61 6.72 -10.08
C LEU A 37 6.94 8.09 -9.47
N ALA A 38 8.00 8.76 -9.90
CA ALA A 38 8.48 10.00 -9.28
C ALA A 38 7.42 11.11 -9.22
N GLY A 39 6.68 11.32 -10.32
CA GLY A 39 5.64 12.33 -10.38
C GLY A 39 4.50 12.05 -9.41
N LEU A 40 4.05 10.80 -9.34
CA LEU A 40 2.98 10.38 -8.43
C LEU A 40 3.43 10.42 -6.98
N ALA A 41 4.66 10.01 -6.68
CA ALA A 41 5.21 10.08 -5.33
C ALA A 41 5.30 11.53 -4.82
N ARG A 42 5.61 12.50 -5.70
CA ARG A 42 5.55 13.94 -5.37
C ARG A 42 4.12 14.42 -5.15
N LEU A 43 3.17 13.99 -5.98
CA LEU A 43 1.76 14.29 -5.79
C LEU A 43 1.20 13.68 -4.50
N SER A 44 1.70 12.53 -4.06
CA SER A 44 1.37 11.93 -2.76
C SER A 44 1.79 12.79 -1.58
N ILE A 45 2.88 13.58 -1.70
CA ILE A 45 3.27 14.56 -0.68
C ILE A 45 2.20 15.66 -0.59
N LEU A 46 1.80 16.22 -1.74
CA LEU A 46 0.77 17.26 -1.79
C LEU A 46 -0.57 16.75 -1.21
N ALA A 47 -0.96 15.53 -1.58
CA ALA A 47 -2.09 14.83 -1.02
C ALA A 47 -2.04 14.71 0.52
N CYS A 48 -0.88 14.37 1.10
CA CYS A 48 -0.73 14.31 2.55
C CYS A 48 -0.77 15.69 3.22
N VAL A 49 -0.22 16.73 2.56
CA VAL A 49 -0.29 18.12 3.03
C VAL A 49 -1.74 18.63 3.06
N VAL A 50 -2.61 18.11 2.21
CA VAL A 50 -4.06 18.42 2.23
C VAL A 50 -4.78 17.66 3.35
N LEU A 51 -4.43 16.38 3.60
CA LEU A 51 -5.14 15.52 4.55
C LEU A 51 -4.75 15.76 6.02
N LEU A 52 -3.47 16.00 6.30
CA LEU A 52 -2.96 16.13 7.67
C LEU A 52 -3.54 17.32 8.44
N PRO A 53 -3.63 18.54 7.86
CA PRO A 53 -4.23 19.68 8.56
C PRO A 53 -5.68 19.45 8.92
N CYS A 54 -6.47 18.77 8.06
CA CYS A 54 -7.85 18.43 8.35
C CYS A 54 -7.99 17.51 9.58
N MET A 55 -7.13 16.50 9.68
CA MET A 55 -7.13 15.56 10.81
C MET A 55 -6.66 16.22 12.12
N LEU A 56 -5.67 17.12 12.04
CA LEU A 56 -5.17 17.86 13.19
C LEU A 56 -6.19 18.91 13.66
N TRP A 57 -6.86 19.58 12.73
CA TRP A 57 -7.90 20.57 13.01
C TRP A 57 -9.12 19.94 13.70
N SER A 58 -9.60 18.80 13.22
CA SER A 58 -10.71 18.09 13.86
C SER A 58 -10.33 17.60 15.26
N SER A 59 -9.10 17.10 15.43
CA SER A 59 -8.54 16.73 16.74
C SER A 59 -8.46 17.92 17.70
N TRP A 60 -8.05 19.09 17.21
CA TRP A 60 -8.00 20.32 17.99
C TRP A 60 -9.38 20.80 18.45
N ILE A 61 -10.39 20.78 17.57
CA ILE A 61 -11.77 21.17 17.93
C ILE A 61 -12.30 20.28 19.06
N VAL A 62 -12.14 18.97 18.94
CA VAL A 62 -12.64 18.03 19.95
C VAL A 62 -11.90 18.20 21.27
N PHE A 63 -10.58 18.40 21.23
CA PHE A 63 -9.79 18.63 22.43
C PHE A 63 -10.12 19.95 23.13
N SER A 64 -10.23 21.05 22.39
CA SER A 64 -10.47 22.39 22.94
C SER A 64 -11.86 22.56 23.56
N ASN A 65 -12.87 21.85 23.04
CA ASN A 65 -14.24 21.93 23.54
C ASN A 65 -14.57 20.90 24.65
N ASN A 66 -13.61 20.03 25.00
CA ASN A 66 -13.75 18.99 26.03
C ASN A 66 -15.06 18.18 25.93
N THR A 67 -15.47 17.85 24.71
CA THR A 67 -16.75 17.22 24.44
C THR A 67 -16.72 15.74 24.81
N ALA A 68 -17.72 15.29 25.57
CA ALA A 68 -17.78 13.94 26.12
C ALA A 68 -18.61 12.98 25.25
N SER A 69 -19.53 13.51 24.43
CA SER A 69 -20.45 12.72 23.60
C SER A 69 -20.31 12.98 22.09
N TYR A 70 -20.74 12.01 21.26
CA TYR A 70 -20.74 12.16 19.79
C TYR A 70 -21.60 13.34 19.32
N GLU A 71 -22.77 13.53 19.94
CA GLU A 71 -23.66 14.64 19.62
C GLU A 71 -23.01 16.00 19.93
N GLU A 72 -22.30 16.11 21.05
CA GLU A 72 -21.51 17.30 21.38
C GLU A 72 -20.36 17.52 20.40
N ILE A 73 -19.67 16.47 19.97
CA ILE A 73 -18.61 16.57 18.94
C ILE A 73 -19.21 17.10 17.64
N GLN A 74 -20.32 16.53 17.18
CA GLN A 74 -20.97 16.96 15.94
C GLN A 74 -21.50 18.40 16.06
N ALA A 75 -22.12 18.75 17.18
CA ALA A 75 -22.57 20.10 17.48
C ALA A 75 -21.40 21.09 17.55
N ALA A 76 -20.29 20.72 18.20
CA ALA A 76 -19.09 21.54 18.30
C ALA A 76 -18.43 21.74 16.93
N ILE A 77 -18.30 20.69 16.12
CA ILE A 77 -17.79 20.79 14.74
C ILE A 77 -18.70 21.71 13.92
N GLN A 78 -20.02 21.54 14.01
CA GLN A 78 -20.99 22.33 13.25
C GLN A 78 -21.02 23.81 13.71
N GLN A 79 -20.91 24.06 15.00
CA GLN A 79 -20.80 25.40 15.58
C GLN A 79 -19.49 26.08 15.15
N ASN A 80 -18.36 25.39 15.24
CA ASN A 80 -17.07 25.91 14.79
C ASN A 80 -17.10 26.16 13.28
N LEU A 81 -17.74 25.30 12.49
CA LEU A 81 -17.97 25.52 11.06
C LEU A 81 -18.80 26.78 10.78
N ALA A 82 -19.85 27.03 11.57
CA ALA A 82 -20.69 28.21 11.45
C ALA A 82 -19.99 29.51 11.88
N GLN A 83 -19.02 29.41 12.78
CA GLN A 83 -18.22 30.53 13.30
C GLN A 83 -16.90 30.74 12.52
N LEU A 84 -16.60 29.90 11.52
CA LEU A 84 -15.41 30.07 10.69
C LEU A 84 -15.45 31.48 10.05
N PRO A 85 -14.34 32.23 10.09
CA PRO A 85 -14.25 33.47 9.34
C PRO A 85 -14.51 33.18 7.86
N SER A 86 -15.13 34.12 7.15
CA SER A 86 -15.47 33.96 5.73
C SER A 86 -14.27 33.60 4.84
N SER A 87 -13.06 33.93 5.28
CA SER A 87 -11.79 33.55 4.66
C SER A 87 -11.45 32.06 4.76
N ALA A 88 -12.00 31.31 5.72
CA ALA A 88 -11.69 29.90 5.96
C ALA A 88 -12.69 28.93 5.31
N ALA A 89 -13.92 29.37 5.02
CA ALA A 89 -14.91 28.62 4.23
C ALA A 89 -14.39 28.10 2.87
N PRO A 90 -13.70 28.91 2.04
CA PRO A 90 -13.14 28.41 0.78
C PRO A 90 -12.02 27.37 0.99
N MET A 91 -11.27 27.42 2.10
CA MET A 91 -10.26 26.40 2.40
C MET A 91 -10.91 25.04 2.71
N VAL A 92 -11.94 25.00 3.56
CA VAL A 92 -12.66 23.75 3.88
C VAL A 92 -13.29 23.14 2.62
N PHE A 93 -13.85 23.97 1.75
CA PHE A 93 -14.39 23.54 0.46
C PHE A 93 -13.29 22.98 -0.46
N LEU A 94 -12.15 23.67 -0.57
CA LEU A 94 -11.01 23.22 -1.35
C LEU A 94 -10.46 21.87 -0.84
N PHE A 95 -10.29 21.71 0.48
CA PHE A 95 -9.86 20.45 1.08
C PHE A 95 -10.83 19.30 0.78
N SER A 96 -12.14 19.57 0.81
CA SER A 96 -13.17 18.57 0.52
C SER A 96 -13.12 18.10 -0.94
N ILE A 97 -12.94 19.04 -1.88
CA ILE A 97 -12.80 18.72 -3.31
C ILE A 97 -11.50 17.95 -3.58
N LEU A 98 -10.41 18.27 -2.89
CA LEU A 98 -9.11 17.64 -3.09
C LEU A 98 -9.01 16.23 -2.48
N PHE A 99 -9.97 15.81 -1.67
CA PHE A 99 -9.98 14.49 -1.04
C PHE A 99 -10.06 13.33 -2.06
N ILE A 100 -11.00 13.38 -2.99
CA ILE A 100 -11.19 12.33 -4.00
C ILE A 100 -9.98 12.23 -4.95
N PRO A 101 -9.46 13.33 -5.54
CA PRO A 101 -8.24 13.30 -6.33
C PRO A 101 -7.03 12.77 -5.55
N SER A 102 -6.91 13.12 -4.27
CA SER A 102 -5.86 12.62 -3.38
C SER A 102 -5.90 11.10 -3.31
N LEU A 103 -7.05 10.50 -2.98
CA LEU A 103 -7.21 9.04 -2.95
C LEU A 103 -6.91 8.38 -4.30
N LEU A 104 -7.39 8.97 -5.40
CA LEU A 104 -7.11 8.46 -6.75
C LEU A 104 -5.61 8.44 -7.05
N ILE A 105 -4.86 9.48 -6.68
CA ILE A 105 -3.40 9.52 -6.85
C ILE A 105 -2.74 8.36 -6.09
N GLN A 106 -3.19 8.08 -4.86
CA GLN A 106 -2.67 6.98 -4.05
C GLN A 106 -2.93 5.61 -4.70
N LEU A 107 -4.16 5.39 -5.19
CA LEU A 107 -4.55 4.13 -5.86
C LEU A 107 -3.82 3.94 -7.20
N ILE A 108 -3.68 5.01 -7.99
CA ILE A 108 -2.93 4.98 -9.26
C ILE A 108 -1.44 4.69 -8.99
N TRP A 109 -0.86 5.30 -7.95
CA TRP A 109 0.51 5.00 -7.55
C TRP A 109 0.65 3.53 -7.16
N LEU A 110 -0.25 2.99 -6.34
CA LEU A 110 -0.22 1.60 -5.90
C LEU A 110 -0.28 0.64 -7.09
N TYR A 111 -1.24 0.86 -7.99
CA TYR A 111 -1.37 0.08 -9.22
C TYR A 111 -0.06 0.06 -10.02
N ARG A 112 0.50 1.25 -10.28
CA ARG A 112 1.72 1.39 -11.09
C ARG A 112 2.92 0.75 -10.42
N ALA A 113 3.06 0.91 -9.11
CA ALA A 113 4.18 0.34 -8.38
C ALA A 113 4.11 -1.20 -8.37
N CYS A 114 2.93 -1.78 -8.15
CA CYS A 114 2.71 -3.22 -8.30
C CYS A 114 2.99 -3.70 -9.73
N ALA A 115 2.51 -2.98 -10.74
CA ALA A 115 2.72 -3.34 -12.15
C ALA A 115 4.20 -3.30 -12.56
N ASN A 116 4.99 -2.38 -12.00
CA ASN A 116 6.44 -2.32 -12.21
C ASN A 116 7.13 -3.57 -11.66
N VAL A 117 6.78 -3.99 -10.45
CA VAL A 117 7.37 -5.18 -9.81
C VAL A 117 6.99 -6.47 -10.54
N HIS A 118 5.78 -6.55 -11.08
CA HIS A 118 5.40 -7.66 -11.97
C HIS A 118 6.19 -7.63 -13.29
N GLY A 119 6.55 -6.45 -13.78
CA GLY A 119 7.43 -6.27 -14.93
C GLY A 119 8.89 -6.65 -14.68
N PHE A 120 9.30 -6.86 -13.43
CA PHE A 120 10.63 -7.37 -13.08
C PHE A 120 10.72 -8.90 -13.10
N HIS A 121 9.67 -9.59 -13.57
CA HIS A 121 9.62 -11.05 -13.71
C HIS A 121 9.86 -11.82 -12.38
N ILE A 122 9.50 -11.22 -11.26
CA ILE A 122 9.63 -11.83 -9.93
C ILE A 122 8.57 -12.91 -9.75
N GLN A 123 9.00 -14.12 -9.40
CA GLN A 123 8.09 -15.23 -9.11
C GLN A 123 7.56 -15.17 -7.67
N GLY A 124 6.33 -15.65 -7.48
CA GLY A 124 5.73 -15.83 -6.14
C GLY A 124 5.06 -14.59 -5.54
N LEU A 125 4.89 -13.50 -6.30
CA LEU A 125 4.11 -12.34 -5.84
C LEU A 125 2.65 -12.75 -5.61
N ARG A 126 2.09 -12.38 -4.46
CA ARG A 126 0.73 -12.76 -4.08
C ARG A 126 -0.29 -11.75 -4.57
N PHE A 127 0.09 -10.48 -4.66
CA PHE A 127 -0.84 -9.39 -4.94
C PHE A 127 -0.68 -8.86 -6.36
N THR A 128 -1.67 -9.14 -7.22
CA THR A 128 -1.69 -8.54 -8.56
C THR A 128 -1.98 -7.03 -8.51
N PRO A 129 -1.61 -6.25 -9.54
CA PRO A 129 -1.83 -4.79 -9.53
C PRO A 129 -3.31 -4.39 -9.35
N PHE A 130 -4.22 -5.13 -9.98
CA PHE A 130 -5.66 -4.86 -9.86
C PHE A 130 -6.22 -5.30 -8.50
N LEU A 131 -5.82 -6.47 -8.01
CA LEU A 131 -6.23 -6.96 -6.69
C LEU A 131 -5.76 -6.01 -5.57
N SER A 132 -4.55 -5.48 -5.69
CA SER A 132 -3.98 -4.53 -4.73
C SER A 132 -4.84 -3.27 -4.56
N VAL A 133 -5.37 -2.75 -5.67
CA VAL A 133 -6.27 -1.58 -5.67
C VAL A 133 -7.60 -1.92 -5.02
N ILE A 134 -8.23 -3.03 -5.43
CA ILE A 134 -9.53 -3.46 -4.88
C ILE A 134 -9.44 -3.66 -3.37
N LEU A 135 -8.43 -4.39 -2.90
CA LEU A 135 -8.25 -4.67 -1.48
C LEU A 135 -8.00 -3.38 -0.69
N SER A 136 -7.25 -2.42 -1.26
CA SER A 136 -6.99 -1.13 -0.60
C SER A 136 -8.22 -0.23 -0.48
N CYS A 137 -9.23 -0.43 -1.33
CA CYS A 137 -10.51 0.27 -1.23
C CYS A 137 -11.42 -0.26 -0.09
N MET A 138 -11.07 -1.39 0.54
CA MET A 138 -11.86 -1.93 1.65
C MET A 138 -11.57 -1.16 2.95
N PRO A 139 -12.54 -0.51 3.61
CA PRO A 139 -12.25 0.44 4.69
C PRO A 139 -11.53 -0.14 5.92
N VAL A 140 -11.87 -1.37 6.31
CA VAL A 140 -11.35 -1.99 7.56
C VAL A 140 -10.26 -3.01 7.26
N VAL A 141 -10.57 -3.97 6.39
CA VAL A 141 -9.64 -5.03 5.98
C VAL A 141 -8.53 -4.47 5.09
N GLY A 142 -8.86 -3.45 4.28
CA GLY A 142 -7.92 -2.84 3.36
C GLY A 142 -6.79 -2.08 4.04
N MET A 143 -6.95 -1.62 5.29
CA MET A 143 -5.84 -0.96 6.01
C MET A 143 -4.67 -1.92 6.27
N VAL A 144 -4.97 -3.10 6.84
CA VAL A 144 -3.96 -4.14 7.09
C VAL A 144 -3.47 -4.74 5.78
N LEU A 145 -4.37 -5.03 4.84
CA LEU A 145 -3.98 -5.58 3.54
C LEU A 145 -3.08 -4.61 2.75
N ASN A 146 -3.36 -3.31 2.77
CA ASN A 146 -2.52 -2.30 2.13
C ASN A 146 -1.11 -2.29 2.75
N ALA A 147 -0.98 -2.45 4.07
CA ALA A 147 0.33 -2.62 4.70
C ALA A 147 1.06 -3.89 4.24
N LEU A 148 0.35 -5.01 4.07
CA LEU A 148 0.94 -6.25 3.53
C LEU A 148 1.36 -6.12 2.05
N ILE A 149 0.55 -5.45 1.24
CA ILE A 149 0.88 -5.15 -0.16
C ILE A 149 2.15 -4.30 -0.24
N LEU A 150 2.24 -3.23 0.57
CA LEU A 150 3.45 -2.41 0.62
C LEU A 150 4.66 -3.22 1.08
N GLN A 151 4.51 -4.18 2.00
CA GLN A 151 5.62 -5.04 2.42
C GLN A 151 6.13 -5.94 1.31
N GLU A 152 5.24 -6.60 0.58
CA GLU A 152 5.60 -7.40 -0.59
C GLU A 152 6.32 -6.50 -1.62
N LEU A 153 5.74 -5.34 -1.90
CA LEU A 153 6.27 -4.38 -2.85
C LEU A 153 7.66 -3.88 -2.45
N TYR A 154 7.88 -3.54 -1.18
CA TYR A 154 9.17 -3.08 -0.68
C TYR A 154 10.23 -4.18 -0.78
N ARG A 155 9.91 -5.41 -0.38
CA ARG A 155 10.84 -6.54 -0.42
C ARG A 155 11.27 -6.86 -1.86
N ALA A 156 10.28 -6.93 -2.75
CA ALA A 156 10.49 -7.15 -4.17
C ALA A 156 11.25 -6.00 -4.86
N SER A 157 11.06 -4.76 -4.39
CA SER A 157 11.79 -3.59 -4.87
C SER A 157 13.19 -3.45 -4.25
N LYS A 158 13.56 -4.24 -3.23
CA LYS A 158 14.87 -4.14 -2.59
C LYS A 158 15.87 -5.12 -3.19
N ASN A 159 15.47 -6.38 -3.36
CA ASN A 159 16.24 -7.39 -4.06
C ASN A 159 15.23 -8.37 -4.70
N PRO A 160 14.99 -8.25 -6.02
CA PRO A 160 14.07 -9.12 -6.75
C PRO A 160 14.38 -10.62 -6.64
N ALA A 161 15.67 -11.00 -6.68
CA ALA A 161 16.11 -12.39 -6.73
C ALA A 161 15.82 -13.14 -5.42
N GLU A 162 16.01 -12.48 -4.28
CA GLU A 162 15.84 -13.06 -2.95
C GLU A 162 14.78 -12.31 -2.13
N TRP A 163 13.73 -11.84 -2.79
CA TRP A 163 12.78 -10.91 -2.19
C TRP A 163 12.08 -11.49 -0.95
N MET A 164 11.81 -12.81 -0.92
CA MET A 164 11.16 -13.47 0.22
C MET A 164 11.99 -13.42 1.50
N LEU A 165 13.32 -13.37 1.39
CA LEU A 165 14.26 -13.29 2.51
C LEU A 165 14.44 -11.85 3.01
N GLN A 166 13.99 -10.85 2.24
CA GLN A 166 14.18 -9.46 2.60
C GLN A 166 13.32 -9.06 3.80
N THR A 167 13.97 -8.41 4.76
CA THR A 167 13.27 -7.81 5.89
C THR A 167 12.64 -6.48 5.48
N PRO A 168 11.36 -6.22 5.86
CA PRO A 168 10.70 -4.96 5.57
C PRO A 168 11.35 -3.81 6.35
N SER A 169 11.25 -2.59 5.81
CA SER A 169 11.78 -1.40 6.47
C SER A 169 11.12 -1.17 7.84
N ARG A 170 11.81 -0.45 8.74
CA ARG A 170 11.25 -0.07 10.05
C ARG A 170 9.95 0.73 9.87
N SER A 171 9.91 1.64 8.89
CA SER A 171 8.72 2.43 8.56
C SER A 171 7.54 1.55 8.15
N LEU A 172 7.76 0.52 7.32
CA LEU A 172 6.69 -0.41 6.93
C LEU A 172 6.20 -1.29 8.08
N ARG A 173 7.10 -1.73 8.98
CA ARG A 173 6.70 -2.47 10.18
C ARG A 173 5.85 -1.62 11.12
N LEU A 174 6.25 -0.36 11.31
CA LEU A 174 5.46 0.61 12.07
C LEU A 174 4.13 0.90 11.39
N TYR A 175 4.12 1.03 10.05
CA TYR A 175 2.88 1.23 9.29
C TYR A 175 1.90 0.07 9.52
N LEU A 176 2.36 -1.18 9.38
CA LEU A 176 1.53 -2.36 9.67
C LEU A 176 1.00 -2.37 11.10
N LEU A 177 1.83 -2.04 12.08
CA LEU A 177 1.41 -1.97 13.49
C LEU A 177 0.32 -0.92 13.67
N VAL A 178 0.54 0.30 13.17
CA VAL A 178 -0.41 1.41 13.27
C VAL A 178 -1.72 1.10 12.56
N THR A 179 -1.68 0.57 11.33
CA THR A 179 -2.90 0.19 10.60
C THR A 179 -3.65 -0.95 11.28
N THR A 180 -2.94 -1.91 11.87
CA THR A 180 -3.58 -3.00 12.63
C THR A 180 -4.24 -2.47 13.89
N ALA A 181 -3.56 -1.61 14.65
CA ALA A 181 -4.13 -0.95 15.81
C ALA A 181 -5.38 -0.13 15.44
N LEU A 182 -5.31 0.61 14.33
CA LEU A 182 -6.44 1.38 13.81
C LEU A 182 -7.62 0.49 13.41
N THR A 183 -7.36 -0.63 12.73
CA THR A 183 -8.39 -1.64 12.39
C THR A 183 -9.03 -2.24 13.65
N LEU A 184 -8.24 -2.54 14.69
CA LEU A 184 -8.77 -3.04 15.95
C LEU A 184 -9.63 -1.99 16.67
N CYS A 185 -9.20 -0.72 16.71
CA CYS A 185 -10.01 0.38 17.23
C CYS A 185 -11.32 0.57 16.46
N ALA A 186 -11.34 0.31 15.15
CA ALA A 186 -12.54 0.40 14.34
C ALA A 186 -13.49 -0.80 14.54
N LEU A 187 -12.96 -1.99 14.78
CA LEU A 187 -13.74 -3.22 14.98
C LEU A 187 -14.29 -3.38 16.41
N PHE A 188 -13.58 -2.82 17.39
CA PHE A 188 -13.98 -2.85 18.80
C PHE A 188 -14.27 -1.41 19.26
N PRO A 189 -15.49 -0.90 18.95
CA PRO A 189 -15.84 0.46 19.28
C PRO A 189 -15.78 0.66 20.80
N PHE A 190 -15.20 1.77 21.20
CA PHE A 190 -15.13 2.19 22.58
C PHE A 190 -16.55 2.41 23.12
N GLY A 191 -16.77 2.07 24.40
CA GLY A 191 -18.03 2.36 25.09
C GLY A 191 -18.34 3.86 25.07
N ALA A 192 -19.62 4.23 25.22
CA ALA A 192 -20.08 5.63 25.12
C ALA A 192 -19.31 6.57 26.06
N GLU A 193 -18.94 6.09 27.25
CA GLU A 193 -18.12 6.81 28.24
C GLU A 193 -16.68 7.13 27.81
N HIS A 194 -16.14 6.51 26.76
CA HIS A 194 -14.75 6.67 26.31
C HIS A 194 -14.62 7.36 24.94
N TYR A 195 -15.66 8.05 24.47
CA TYR A 195 -15.72 8.63 23.13
C TYR A 195 -14.58 9.62 22.82
N LEU A 196 -14.24 10.49 23.77
CA LEU A 196 -13.14 11.44 23.63
C LEU A 196 -11.79 10.73 23.44
N ALA A 197 -11.53 9.71 24.27
CA ALA A 197 -10.32 8.91 24.18
C ALA A 197 -10.26 8.15 22.85
N ALA A 198 -11.38 7.56 22.42
CA ALA A 198 -11.52 6.89 21.14
C ALA A 198 -11.19 7.81 19.96
N PHE A 199 -11.75 9.01 19.96
CA PHE A 199 -11.54 10.00 18.90
C PHE A 199 -10.07 10.42 18.79
N LEU A 200 -9.41 10.70 19.92
CA LEU A 200 -8.00 11.08 19.94
C LEU A 200 -7.08 9.92 19.54
N VAL A 201 -7.37 8.70 20.00
CA VAL A 201 -6.60 7.50 19.62
C VAL A 201 -6.75 7.22 18.13
N ILE A 202 -7.97 7.18 17.60
CA ILE A 202 -8.22 6.94 16.17
C ILE A 202 -7.61 8.06 15.32
N GLY A 203 -7.79 9.33 15.70
CA GLY A 203 -7.23 10.48 14.98
C GLY A 203 -5.71 10.49 14.95
N SER A 204 -5.05 10.19 16.07
CA SER A 204 -3.58 10.08 16.13
C SER A 204 -3.05 8.89 15.32
N LEU A 205 -3.71 7.73 15.38
CA LEU A 205 -3.38 6.56 14.57
C LEU A 205 -3.57 6.83 13.06
N MET A 206 -4.65 7.49 12.65
CA MET A 206 -4.86 7.89 11.25
C MET A 206 -3.78 8.86 10.76
N THR A 207 -3.40 9.82 11.61
CA THR A 207 -2.33 10.79 11.30
C THR A 207 -0.99 10.07 11.12
N ALA A 208 -0.63 9.19 12.06
CA ALA A 208 0.57 8.37 11.99
C ALA A 208 0.58 7.46 10.76
N ALA A 209 -0.56 6.81 10.46
CA ALA A 209 -0.71 5.96 9.28
C ALA A 209 -0.48 6.75 7.99
N THR A 210 -1.04 7.96 7.87
CA THR A 210 -0.89 8.83 6.69
C THR A 210 0.57 9.21 6.46
N VAL A 211 1.29 9.62 7.51
CA VAL A 211 2.72 9.95 7.43
C VAL A 211 3.56 8.73 7.07
N LEU A 212 3.33 7.60 7.74
CA LEU A 212 4.06 6.37 7.49
C LEU A 212 3.80 5.83 6.08
N TRP A 213 2.56 5.91 5.58
CA TRP A 213 2.19 5.55 4.21
C TRP A 213 3.01 6.38 3.21
N LEU A 214 3.08 7.70 3.39
CA LEU A 214 3.88 8.58 2.53
C LEU A 214 5.37 8.19 2.54
N VAL A 215 5.92 7.91 3.72
CA VAL A 215 7.32 7.45 3.84
C VAL A 215 7.52 6.15 3.08
N CYS A 216 6.58 5.19 3.18
CA CYS A 216 6.64 3.93 2.45
C CYS A 216 6.60 4.15 0.93
N VAL A 217 5.70 5.00 0.45
CA VAL A 217 5.57 5.38 -0.97
C VAL A 217 6.88 5.93 -1.52
N LEU A 218 7.50 6.86 -0.80
CA LEU A 218 8.78 7.45 -1.19
C LEU A 218 9.92 6.43 -1.17
N GLN A 219 9.99 5.59 -0.13
CA GLN A 219 11.01 4.52 -0.02
C GLN A 219 10.91 3.54 -1.19
N ILE A 220 9.71 3.04 -1.46
CA ILE A 220 9.48 2.06 -2.53
C ILE A 220 9.75 2.67 -3.90
N SER A 221 9.26 3.90 -4.14
CA SER A 221 9.48 4.58 -5.42
C SER A 221 10.97 4.78 -5.70
N ARG A 222 11.76 5.18 -4.68
CA ARG A 222 13.22 5.31 -4.81
C ARG A 222 13.88 3.97 -5.07
N LYS A 223 13.52 2.93 -4.33
CA LYS A 223 14.09 1.60 -4.48
C LYS A 223 13.87 1.01 -5.88
N GLN A 224 12.66 1.16 -6.43
CA GLN A 224 12.40 0.74 -7.80
C GLN A 224 13.17 1.56 -8.85
N GLN A 225 13.48 2.82 -8.58
CA GLN A 225 14.32 3.63 -9.46
C GLN A 225 15.79 3.21 -9.38
N GLU A 226 16.30 3.01 -8.17
CA GLU A 226 17.67 2.53 -7.90
C GLU A 226 17.92 1.18 -8.59
N LEU A 227 16.98 0.23 -8.47
CA LEU A 227 17.10 -1.08 -9.14
C LEU A 227 17.24 -0.97 -10.66
N VAL A 228 16.55 -0.02 -11.29
CA VAL A 228 16.62 0.16 -12.74
C VAL A 228 17.89 0.89 -13.15
N SER A 229 18.35 1.87 -12.37
CA SER A 229 19.63 2.55 -12.65
C SER A 229 20.81 1.60 -12.50
N GLU A 230 20.87 0.83 -11.42
CA GLU A 230 21.96 -0.12 -11.17
C GLU A 230 22.03 -1.19 -12.25
N ASN A 231 20.88 -1.71 -12.72
CA ASN A 231 20.84 -2.67 -13.80
C ASN A 231 21.34 -2.07 -15.14
N THR A 232 21.02 -0.80 -15.40
CA THR A 232 21.49 -0.09 -16.61
C THR A 232 23.01 0.11 -16.59
N ASP A 233 23.59 0.40 -15.43
CA ASP A 233 25.04 0.63 -15.28
C ASP A 233 25.87 -0.67 -15.31
N THR A 234 25.25 -1.82 -15.00
CA THR A 234 25.90 -3.14 -15.06
C THR A 234 25.88 -3.80 -16.45
N GLN A 235 25.18 -3.22 -17.43
CA GLN A 235 25.19 -3.72 -18.80
C GLN A 235 26.38 -3.11 -19.59
N PRO A 236 27.25 -3.94 -20.20
CA PRO A 236 28.43 -3.48 -20.94
C PRO A 236 28.11 -2.78 -22.26
#